data_AF-Q84VL8-F1
#
_entry.id   AF-Q84VL8-F1
#
_cell.length_a   1.000
_cell.length_b   1.000
_cell.length_c   1.000
_cell.angle_alpha   90.00
_cell.angle_beta   90.00
_cell.angle_gamma   90.00
#
_symmetry.space_group_name_H-M   'P 1'
#
loop_
_entity.id
_entity.type
_entity.pdbx_description
1 polymer ?
#
loop_
_entity_poly.entity_id
_entity_poly.type
_entity_poly.pdbx_seq_one_letter_code
_entity_poly.pdbx_strand_id
1 'polypeptide(L)'
;RKTTFTKRKKGIMKKLNELVTLCDVEACAVISSPFNSIPEAWPSKEGVEEVVSNFMEFSVIDRTKKMVDQETFIRQRIAKETEKLQKLRDENRNSQIRDLMFGCLKGEIDVYHLHGRDLLDLSFFIDKYLNGLIRRVEILTENGESSSSLPPPIGAAPIGVDASAPIGFDGHMIQYQNQDQQKPVKFQYQALFDFYDQIPKKIHDFNMKMNIDSN
;
A
#
# COMPACT_ATOMS: atom_id res chain seq x y z
N ARG A 1 -20.75 20.68 21.31
CA ARG A 1 -19.84 20.91 20.14
C ARG A 1 -18.76 21.95 20.45
N LYS A 2 -19.10 23.18 20.93
CA LYS A 2 -18.12 24.23 21.29
C LYS A 2 -17.04 23.78 22.29
N THR A 3 -17.42 23.15 23.41
CA THR A 3 -16.46 22.64 24.41
C THR A 3 -15.47 21.62 23.83
N THR A 4 -15.96 20.68 23.02
CA THR A 4 -15.12 19.68 22.35
C THR A 4 -14.14 20.34 21.38
N PHE A 5 -14.61 21.33 20.61
CA PHE A 5 -13.75 22.11 19.72
C PHE A 5 -12.61 22.79 20.50
N THR A 6 -12.92 23.52 21.57
CA THR A 6 -11.90 24.19 22.40
C THR A 6 -10.88 23.21 22.97
N LYS A 7 -11.33 22.06 23.49
CA LYS A 7 -10.42 21.01 24.01
C LYS A 7 -9.53 20.42 22.91
N ARG A 8 -10.09 20.06 21.76
CA ARG A 8 -9.34 19.46 20.63
C ARG A 8 -8.38 20.47 20.01
N LYS A 9 -8.79 21.72 19.84
CA LYS A 9 -7.95 22.82 19.37
C LYS A 9 -6.70 22.96 20.24
N LYS A 10 -6.88 23.06 21.56
CA LYS A 10 -5.75 23.12 22.52
C LYS A 10 -4.84 21.90 22.40
N GLY A 11 -5.41 20.71 22.21
CA GLY A 11 -4.66 19.48 21.95
C GLY A 11 -3.82 19.53 20.68
N ILE A 12 -4.40 19.99 19.56
CA ILE A 12 -3.70 20.16 18.28
C ILE A 12 -2.55 21.15 18.43
N MET A 13 -2.78 22.32 19.04
CA MET A 13 -1.72 23.31 19.24
C MET A 13 -0.58 22.73 20.09
N LYS A 14 -0.89 22.00 21.16
CA LYS A 14 0.15 21.32 21.96
C LYS A 14 0.97 20.34 21.12
N LYS A 15 0.31 19.54 20.27
CA LYS A 15 0.98 18.57 19.39
C LYS A 15 1.84 19.23 18.31
N LEU A 16 1.42 20.37 17.78
CA LEU A 16 2.24 21.17 16.86
C LEU A 16 3.50 21.69 17.54
N ASN A 17 3.38 22.24 18.76
CA ASN A 17 4.55 22.66 19.53
C ASN A 17 5.51 21.49 19.79
N GLU A 18 5.00 20.35 20.24
CA GLU A 18 5.81 19.13 20.42
C GLU A 18 6.50 18.70 19.12
N LEU A 19 5.80 18.72 17.98
CA LEU A 19 6.35 18.33 16.68
C LEU A 19 7.51 19.24 16.25
N VAL A 20 7.29 20.56 16.28
CA VAL A 20 8.31 21.55 15.93
C VAL A 20 9.53 21.40 16.83
N THR A 21 9.33 21.27 18.15
CA THR A 21 10.44 21.14 19.11
C THR A 21 11.19 19.81 19.00
N LEU A 22 10.51 18.69 18.83
CA LEU A 22 11.15 17.37 18.85
C LEU A 22 11.78 16.98 17.51
N CYS A 23 11.23 17.49 16.41
CA CYS A 23 11.68 17.13 15.06
C CYS A 23 12.43 18.26 14.34
N ASP A 24 12.51 19.45 14.94
CA ASP A 24 13.15 20.64 14.35
C ASP A 24 12.62 20.93 12.94
N VAL A 25 11.30 21.07 12.84
CA VAL A 25 10.59 21.30 11.58
C VAL A 25 9.86 22.64 11.59
N GLU A 26 9.85 23.34 10.46
CA GLU A 26 8.98 24.50 10.26
C GLU A 26 7.53 24.04 10.05
N ALA A 27 6.62 24.56 10.87
CA ALA A 27 5.20 24.26 10.77
C ALA A 27 4.35 25.45 11.21
N CYS A 28 3.17 25.57 10.60
CA CYS A 28 2.19 26.57 10.97
C CYS A 28 0.78 25.97 10.91
N ALA A 29 -0.19 26.59 11.58
CA ALA A 29 -1.58 26.15 11.52
C ALA A 29 -2.56 27.33 11.50
N VAL A 30 -3.64 27.14 10.72
CA VAL A 30 -4.78 28.05 10.66
C VAL A 30 -6.03 27.25 10.98
N ILE A 31 -6.77 27.66 12.02
CA ILE A 31 -7.98 26.98 12.48
C ILE A 31 -9.17 27.92 12.39
N SER A 32 -10.08 27.62 11.47
CA SER A 32 -11.38 28.28 11.39
C SER A 32 -12.41 27.58 12.28
N SER A 33 -13.30 28.36 12.89
CA SER A 33 -14.33 27.88 13.79
C SER A 33 -15.70 28.41 13.38
N PRO A 34 -16.78 27.63 13.41
CA PRO A 34 -18.12 28.19 13.26
C PRO A 34 -18.56 29.01 14.48
N PHE A 35 -17.78 29.00 15.57
CA PHE A 35 -18.09 29.71 16.81
C PHE A 35 -17.37 31.07 16.91
N ASN A 36 -16.36 31.32 16.07
CA ASN A 36 -15.57 32.55 16.03
C ASN A 36 -15.38 32.95 14.56
N SER A 37 -15.71 34.19 14.18
CA SER A 37 -15.56 34.67 12.80
C SER A 37 -14.10 34.75 12.36
N ILE A 38 -13.19 35.04 13.29
CA ILE A 38 -11.76 35.20 13.04
C ILE A 38 -11.06 33.84 13.16
N PRO A 39 -10.37 33.36 12.10
CA PRO A 39 -9.53 32.18 12.18
C PRO A 39 -8.34 32.38 13.13
N GLU A 40 -7.96 31.33 13.84
CA GLU A 40 -6.83 31.37 14.76
C GLU A 40 -5.57 30.87 14.06
N ALA A 41 -4.55 31.72 14.06
CA ALA A 41 -3.23 31.44 13.49
C ALA A 41 -2.25 31.01 14.59
N TRP A 42 -1.38 30.06 14.28
CA TRP A 42 -0.26 29.62 15.12
C TRP A 42 0.98 29.43 14.24
N PRO A 43 2.19 29.85 14.68
CA PRO A 43 2.52 30.39 16.01
C PRO A 43 2.09 31.85 16.24
N SER A 44 2.13 32.67 15.20
CA SER A 44 1.52 34.00 15.13
C SER A 44 0.98 34.21 13.71
N LYS A 45 0.38 35.36 13.41
CA LYS A 45 -0.04 35.66 12.03
C LYS A 45 1.19 35.78 11.12
N GLU A 46 2.20 36.49 11.58
CA GLU A 46 3.47 36.73 10.88
C GLU A 46 4.25 35.43 10.70
N GLY A 47 4.28 34.56 11.72
CA GLY A 47 4.94 33.26 11.62
C GLY A 47 4.23 32.29 10.66
N VAL A 48 2.89 32.37 10.53
CA VAL A 48 2.17 31.64 9.47
C VAL A 48 2.57 32.19 8.10
N GLU A 49 2.60 33.51 7.93
CA GLU A 49 2.98 34.15 6.66
C GLU A 49 4.41 33.79 6.23
N GLU A 50 5.36 33.74 7.16
CA GLU A 50 6.74 33.33 6.91
C GLU A 50 6.80 31.87 6.41
N VAL A 51 6.23 30.92 7.17
CA VAL A 51 6.23 29.50 6.79
C VAL A 51 5.51 29.28 5.47
N VAL A 52 4.39 29.98 5.23
CA VAL A 52 3.66 29.89 3.96
C VAL A 52 4.48 30.48 2.82
N SER A 53 5.18 31.59 3.03
CA SER A 53 6.03 32.21 2.01
C SER A 53 7.16 31.27 1.61
N ASN A 54 7.90 30.74 2.59
CA ASN A 54 8.93 29.72 2.37
C ASN A 54 8.35 28.50 1.65
N PHE A 55 7.16 28.04 2.06
CA PHE A 55 6.48 26.94 1.39
C PHE A 55 6.16 27.25 -0.08
N MET A 56 5.80 28.49 -0.41
CA MET A 56 5.44 28.91 -1.77
C MET A 56 6.65 29.08 -2.70
N GLU A 57 7.87 29.19 -2.17
CA GLU A 57 9.11 29.22 -2.96
C GLU A 57 9.43 27.85 -3.60
N PHE A 58 8.91 26.75 -3.05
CA PHE A 58 9.08 25.43 -3.63
C PHE A 58 8.26 25.24 -4.92
N SER A 59 8.75 24.37 -5.81
CA SER A 59 8.05 24.01 -7.04
C SER A 59 6.66 23.41 -6.75
N VAL A 60 5.71 23.52 -7.70
CA VAL A 60 4.37 22.91 -7.54
C VAL A 60 4.47 21.39 -7.29
N ILE A 61 5.43 20.72 -7.92
CA ILE A 61 5.62 19.28 -7.78
C ILE A 61 6.10 18.94 -6.37
N ASP A 62 7.09 19.66 -5.84
CA ASP A 62 7.64 19.40 -4.51
C ASP A 62 6.62 19.67 -3.40
N ARG A 63 5.82 20.74 -3.57
CA ARG A 63 4.72 21.07 -2.66
C ARG A 63 3.66 19.97 -2.62
N THR A 64 3.20 19.53 -3.78
CA THR A 64 2.03 18.63 -3.85
C THR A 64 2.37 17.16 -3.59
N LYS A 65 3.63 16.74 -3.76
CA LYS A 65 4.06 15.34 -3.63
C LYS A 65 3.68 14.66 -2.31
N LYS A 66 3.68 15.41 -1.20
CA LYS A 66 3.37 14.89 0.14
C LYS A 66 2.15 15.55 0.79
N MET A 67 1.46 16.43 0.09
CA MET A 67 0.22 16.99 0.60
C MET A 67 -0.85 15.90 0.61
N VAL A 68 -1.64 15.88 1.67
CA VAL A 68 -2.74 14.92 1.83
C VAL A 68 -3.83 15.56 2.68
N ASP A 69 -5.08 15.37 2.28
CA ASP A 69 -6.23 15.70 3.11
C ASP A 69 -6.66 14.48 3.94
N GLN A 70 -7.46 14.71 4.99
CA GLN A 70 -7.85 13.64 5.92
C GLN A 70 -8.68 12.55 5.24
N GLU A 71 -9.57 12.90 4.31
CA GLU A 71 -10.43 11.93 3.63
C GLU A 71 -9.59 11.06 2.69
N THR A 72 -8.74 11.67 1.86
CA THR A 72 -7.82 10.97 0.97
C THR A 72 -6.86 10.09 1.75
N PHE A 73 -6.32 10.57 2.88
CA PHE A 73 -5.46 9.76 3.75
C PHE A 73 -6.17 8.49 4.25
N ILE A 74 -7.41 8.64 4.73
CA ILE A 74 -8.19 7.49 5.22
C ILE A 74 -8.50 6.53 4.06
N ARG A 75 -8.92 7.03 2.90
CA ARG A 75 -9.18 6.20 1.70
C ARG A 75 -7.94 5.44 1.25
N GLN A 76 -6.78 6.09 1.20
CA GLN A 76 -5.50 5.45 0.87
C GLN A 76 -5.15 4.34 1.87
N ARG A 77 -5.37 4.58 3.17
CA ARG A 77 -5.13 3.55 4.20
C ARG A 77 -6.08 2.37 4.06
N ILE A 78 -7.36 2.61 3.79
CA ILE A 78 -8.33 1.54 3.54
C ILE A 78 -7.88 0.72 2.33
N ALA A 79 -7.57 1.37 1.21
CA ALA A 79 -7.11 0.69 0.00
C ALA A 79 -5.87 -0.18 0.27
N LYS A 80 -4.87 0.35 0.98
CA LYS A 80 -3.65 -0.38 1.34
C LYS A 80 -3.92 -1.61 2.21
N GLU A 81 -4.80 -1.50 3.20
CA GLU A 81 -5.14 -2.65 4.05
C GLU A 81 -6.04 -3.66 3.30
N THR A 82 -6.91 -3.20 2.41
CA THR A 82 -7.70 -4.08 1.51
C THR A 82 -6.80 -4.87 0.58
N GLU A 83 -5.77 -4.25 0.00
CA GLU A 83 -4.78 -4.93 -0.85
C GLU A 83 -4.03 -6.02 -0.08
N LYS A 84 -3.56 -5.72 1.14
CA LYS A 84 -2.91 -6.72 2.00
C LYS A 84 -3.85 -7.88 2.32
N LEU A 85 -5.10 -7.59 2.65
CA LEU A 85 -6.09 -8.62 2.95
C LEU A 85 -6.36 -9.51 1.74
N GLN A 86 -6.45 -8.92 0.54
CA GLN A 86 -6.63 -9.67 -0.69
C GLN A 86 -5.43 -10.57 -0.96
N LYS A 87 -4.20 -10.06 -0.81
CA LYS A 87 -2.98 -10.86 -0.96
C LYS A 87 -2.95 -12.07 -0.01
N LEU A 88 -3.29 -11.87 1.27
CA LEU A 88 -3.37 -12.98 2.23
C LEU A 88 -4.46 -14.00 1.87
N ARG A 89 -5.59 -13.54 1.34
CA ARG A 89 -6.66 -14.42 0.87
C ARG A 89 -6.20 -15.26 -0.33
N ASP A 90 -5.51 -14.64 -1.28
CA ASP A 90 -4.98 -15.31 -2.46
C ASP A 90 -3.89 -16.32 -2.08
N GLU A 91 -2.98 -15.96 -1.17
CA GLU A 91 -1.96 -16.88 -0.64
C GLU A 91 -2.60 -18.09 0.07
N ASN A 92 -3.58 -17.85 0.93
CA ASN A 92 -4.30 -18.93 1.60
C ASN A 92 -5.03 -19.83 0.60
N ARG A 93 -5.68 -19.24 -0.41
CA ARG A 93 -6.36 -20.01 -1.46
C ARG A 93 -5.38 -20.85 -2.28
N ASN A 94 -4.23 -20.28 -2.63
CA ASN A 94 -3.18 -21.02 -3.35
C ASN A 94 -2.64 -22.19 -2.53
N SER A 95 -2.46 -22.03 -1.22
CA SER A 95 -2.08 -23.13 -0.33
C SER A 95 -3.15 -24.22 -0.27
N GLN A 96 -4.43 -23.85 -0.12
CA GLN A 96 -5.54 -24.81 -0.11
C GLN A 96 -5.60 -25.64 -1.41
N ILE A 97 -5.47 -24.99 -2.56
CA ILE A 97 -5.52 -25.67 -3.86
C ILE A 97 -4.29 -26.56 -4.08
N ARG A 98 -3.11 -26.13 -3.59
CA ARG A 98 -1.90 -26.95 -3.61
C ARG A 98 -2.08 -28.22 -2.77
N ASP A 99 -2.57 -28.08 -1.55
CA ASP A 99 -2.78 -29.22 -0.65
C ASP A 99 -3.82 -30.19 -1.24
N LEU A 100 -4.87 -29.64 -1.86
CA LEU A 100 -5.88 -30.41 -2.57
C LEU A 100 -5.29 -31.19 -3.75
N MET A 101 -4.45 -30.56 -4.59
CA MET A 101 -3.78 -31.23 -5.71
C MET A 101 -2.96 -32.43 -5.22
N PHE A 102 -2.12 -32.22 -4.20
CA PHE A 102 -1.27 -33.30 -3.67
C PHE A 102 -2.07 -34.37 -2.91
N GLY A 103 -3.15 -34.00 -2.23
CA GLY A 103 -4.07 -34.94 -1.61
C GLY A 103 -4.75 -35.84 -2.64
N CYS A 104 -5.17 -35.30 -3.78
CA CYS A 104 -5.70 -36.08 -4.90
C CYS A 104 -4.64 -37.02 -5.48
N LEU A 105 -3.40 -36.56 -5.67
CA LEU A 105 -2.30 -37.40 -6.17
C LEU A 105 -1.94 -38.55 -5.23
N LYS A 106 -2.05 -38.31 -3.92
CA LYS A 106 -1.81 -39.33 -2.89
C LYS A 106 -2.99 -40.31 -2.72
N GLY A 107 -4.14 -40.02 -3.33
CA GLY A 107 -5.38 -40.79 -3.18
C GLY A 107 -6.12 -40.53 -1.87
N GLU A 108 -5.78 -39.47 -1.13
CA GLU A 108 -6.44 -39.10 0.13
C GLU A 108 -7.72 -38.30 -0.11
N ILE A 109 -7.83 -37.64 -1.26
CA ILE A 109 -8.96 -36.78 -1.63
C ILE A 109 -9.51 -37.24 -2.99
N ASP A 110 -10.80 -37.55 -3.04
CA ASP A 110 -11.48 -37.83 -4.30
C ASP A 110 -11.86 -36.52 -5.02
N VAL A 111 -11.41 -36.39 -6.27
CA VAL A 111 -11.66 -35.26 -7.15
C VAL A 111 -13.16 -35.07 -7.40
N TYR A 112 -13.95 -36.15 -7.45
CA TYR A 112 -15.39 -36.08 -7.71
C TYR A 112 -16.20 -35.45 -6.56
N HIS A 113 -15.61 -35.34 -5.37
CA HIS A 113 -16.24 -34.72 -4.19
C HIS A 113 -15.90 -33.23 -4.03
N LEU A 114 -15.13 -32.66 -4.95
CA LEU A 114 -14.73 -31.26 -4.89
C LEU A 114 -15.84 -30.32 -5.36
N HIS A 115 -15.91 -29.14 -4.76
CA HIS A 115 -16.82 -28.11 -5.22
C HIS A 115 -16.37 -27.55 -6.59
N GLY A 116 -17.33 -27.11 -7.41
CA GLY A 116 -17.03 -26.56 -8.74
C GLY A 116 -16.01 -25.42 -8.74
N ARG A 117 -16.00 -24.57 -7.69
CA ARG A 117 -14.98 -23.53 -7.52
C ARG A 117 -13.59 -24.11 -7.29
N ASP A 118 -13.47 -25.14 -6.45
CA ASP A 118 -12.20 -25.81 -6.18
C ASP A 118 -11.67 -26.51 -7.44
N LEU A 119 -12.56 -27.14 -8.22
CA LEU A 119 -12.20 -27.75 -9.50
C LEU A 119 -11.67 -26.73 -10.52
N LEU A 120 -12.30 -25.56 -10.62
CA LEU A 120 -11.84 -24.49 -11.52
C LEU A 120 -10.46 -23.96 -11.10
N ASP A 121 -10.30 -23.64 -9.81
CA ASP A 121 -9.02 -23.15 -9.29
C ASP A 121 -7.92 -24.22 -9.42
N LEU A 122 -8.26 -25.50 -9.20
CA LEU A 122 -7.36 -26.63 -9.38
C LEU A 122 -6.92 -26.80 -10.83
N SER A 123 -7.85 -26.73 -11.79
CA SER A 123 -7.52 -26.81 -13.22
C SER A 123 -6.50 -25.75 -13.60
N PHE A 124 -6.77 -24.49 -13.23
CA PHE A 124 -5.85 -23.38 -13.51
C PHE A 124 -4.50 -23.56 -12.80
N PHE A 125 -4.50 -24.04 -11.57
CA PHE A 125 -3.28 -24.30 -10.81
C PHE A 125 -2.42 -25.41 -11.46
N ILE A 126 -3.04 -26.50 -11.92
CA ILE A 126 -2.35 -27.61 -12.61
C ILE A 126 -1.71 -27.11 -13.89
N ASP A 127 -2.45 -26.37 -14.73
CA ASP A 127 -1.92 -25.81 -15.98
C ASP A 127 -0.70 -24.93 -15.71
N LYS A 128 -0.79 -24.06 -14.70
CA LYS A 128 0.32 -23.19 -14.29
C LYS A 128 1.51 -24.01 -13.78
N TYR A 129 1.26 -25.03 -12.97
CA TYR A 129 2.30 -25.90 -12.41
C TYR A 129 3.03 -26.66 -13.51
N LEU A 130 2.30 -27.27 -14.45
CA LEU A 130 2.86 -27.99 -15.60
C LEU A 130 3.70 -27.06 -16.50
N ASN A 131 3.20 -25.87 -16.83
CA ASN A 131 3.96 -24.88 -17.59
C ASN A 131 5.25 -24.47 -16.87
N GLY A 132 5.21 -24.32 -15.55
CA GLY A 132 6.39 -24.06 -14.74
C GLY A 132 7.40 -25.21 -14.78
N LEU A 133 6.93 -26.47 -14.78
CA LEU A 133 7.79 -27.64 -14.91
C LEU A 133 8.43 -27.72 -16.29
N ILE A 134 7.66 -27.52 -17.36
CA ILE A 134 8.15 -27.52 -18.75
C ILE A 134 9.29 -26.51 -18.89
N ARG A 135 9.07 -25.27 -18.44
CA ARG A 135 10.10 -24.22 -18.49
C ARG A 135 11.36 -24.58 -17.70
N ARG A 136 11.23 -25.24 -16.54
CA ARG A 136 12.40 -25.69 -15.76
C ARG A 136 13.19 -26.76 -16.50
N VAL A 137 12.52 -27.67 -17.19
CA VAL A 137 13.18 -28.71 -18.00
C VAL A 137 13.93 -28.08 -19.18
N GLU A 138 13.34 -27.09 -19.86
CA GLU A 138 13.99 -26.33 -20.94
C GLU A 138 15.29 -25.66 -20.46
N ILE A 139 15.25 -24.94 -19.33
CA ILE A 139 16.44 -24.28 -18.75
C ILE A 139 17.53 -25.31 -18.42
N LEU A 140 17.15 -26.47 -17.88
CA LEU A 140 18.11 -27.52 -17.52
C LEU A 140 18.69 -28.23 -18.76
N THR A 141 17.98 -28.25 -19.88
CA THR A 141 18.43 -28.87 -21.13
C THR A 141 19.27 -27.92 -22.00
N GLU A 142 19.05 -26.61 -21.95
CA GLU A 142 19.88 -25.59 -22.62
C GLU A 142 21.27 -25.42 -21.97
N ASN A 143 21.42 -25.66 -20.67
CA ASN A 143 22.72 -25.55 -19.96
C ASN A 143 23.60 -26.81 -20.10
N GLY A 144 23.34 -27.64 -21.12
CA GLY A 144 23.96 -28.95 -21.36
C GLY A 144 25.37 -28.97 -21.95
N GLU A 145 26.28 -28.07 -21.54
CA GLU A 145 27.73 -28.29 -21.73
C GLU A 145 28.52 -28.12 -20.41
N SER A 146 28.87 -29.29 -19.85
CA SER A 146 29.96 -29.59 -18.90
C SER A 146 30.05 -28.87 -17.55
N SER A 147 29.72 -29.61 -16.48
CA SER A 147 30.73 -29.98 -15.49
C SER A 147 30.40 -31.32 -14.86
N SER A 148 31.30 -32.27 -15.07
CA SER A 148 31.31 -33.59 -14.46
C SER A 148 31.55 -33.48 -12.95
N SER A 149 30.61 -33.94 -12.15
CA SER A 149 30.94 -34.65 -10.91
C SER A 149 29.81 -35.64 -10.61
N LEU A 150 30.13 -36.93 -10.74
CA LEU A 150 29.25 -38.03 -10.40
C LEU A 150 28.79 -37.93 -8.93
N PRO A 151 27.54 -38.33 -8.60
CA PRO A 151 27.14 -38.48 -7.21
C PRO A 151 27.85 -39.72 -6.61
N PRO A 152 28.32 -39.68 -5.35
CA PRO A 152 28.95 -40.84 -4.71
C PRO A 152 27.91 -41.94 -4.42
N PRO A 153 28.34 -43.22 -4.34
CA PRO A 153 27.45 -44.36 -4.32
C PRO A 153 26.75 -44.56 -2.96
N ILE A 154 25.56 -45.16 -3.05
CA ILE A 154 24.69 -45.57 -1.95
C ILE A 154 25.39 -46.67 -1.14
N GLY A 155 25.73 -46.39 0.13
CA GLY A 155 26.21 -47.42 1.06
C GLY A 155 26.68 -46.87 2.41
N ALA A 156 25.98 -47.30 3.47
CA ALA A 156 26.26 -47.15 4.91
C ALA A 156 25.89 -45.82 5.58
N ALA A 157 24.77 -45.84 6.31
CA ALA A 157 24.46 -44.92 7.42
C ALA A 157 25.48 -45.12 8.57
N PRO A 158 25.68 -44.11 9.45
CA PRO A 158 24.73 -43.95 10.56
C PRO A 158 24.34 -42.51 10.90
N ILE A 159 23.05 -42.37 11.26
CA ILE A 159 22.47 -41.55 12.34
C ILE A 159 22.68 -40.02 12.30
N GLY A 160 21.54 -39.35 12.15
CA GLY A 160 21.22 -38.08 12.79
C GLY A 160 21.66 -36.83 12.02
N VAL A 161 20.73 -36.15 11.35
CA VAL A 161 20.03 -34.97 11.87
C VAL A 161 19.08 -34.41 10.80
N ASP A 162 18.02 -33.82 11.30
CA ASP A 162 16.91 -33.13 10.67
C ASP A 162 17.33 -32.17 9.52
N ALA A 163 16.63 -32.24 8.38
CA ALA A 163 16.68 -31.22 7.32
C ALA A 163 15.50 -31.37 6.34
N SER A 164 14.34 -30.81 6.71
CA SER A 164 13.36 -30.38 5.70
C SER A 164 13.94 -29.18 4.94
N ALA A 165 14.52 -29.42 3.77
CA ALA A 165 14.82 -28.36 2.82
C ALA A 165 13.52 -27.99 2.07
N PRO A 166 13.04 -26.73 2.14
CA PRO A 166 11.89 -26.33 1.37
C PRO A 166 12.29 -26.30 -0.10
N ILE A 167 11.54 -27.01 -0.94
CA ILE A 167 11.60 -26.86 -2.39
C ILE A 167 11.18 -25.41 -2.66
N GLY A 168 12.16 -24.55 -2.92
CA GLY A 168 11.98 -23.15 -3.27
C GLY A 168 11.18 -23.06 -4.56
N PHE A 169 9.86 -22.90 -4.44
CA PHE A 169 9.01 -22.51 -5.53
C PHE A 169 8.86 -21.00 -5.42
N ASP A 170 9.52 -20.28 -6.33
CA ASP A 170 9.45 -18.83 -6.40
C ASP A 170 7.97 -18.42 -6.51
N GLY A 171 7.50 -17.75 -5.47
CA GLY A 171 6.09 -17.50 -5.18
C GLY A 171 5.48 -16.43 -6.08
N HIS A 172 5.63 -16.57 -7.40
CA HIS A 172 4.95 -15.71 -8.35
C HIS A 172 3.47 -16.10 -8.44
N MET A 173 2.74 -15.60 -7.44
CA MET A 173 1.33 -15.17 -7.39
C MET A 173 0.44 -15.72 -8.52
N ILE A 174 -0.60 -16.48 -8.17
CA ILE A 174 -1.83 -16.48 -8.99
C ILE A 174 -2.39 -15.07 -8.86
N GLN A 175 -2.12 -14.22 -9.86
CA GLN A 175 -2.94 -13.03 -10.07
C GLN A 175 -4.28 -13.52 -10.61
N TYR A 176 -5.32 -13.46 -9.80
CA TYR A 176 -6.68 -13.43 -10.31
C TYR A 176 -6.81 -12.18 -11.19
N GLN A 177 -6.62 -12.33 -12.50
CA GLN A 177 -7.09 -11.33 -13.46
C GLN A 177 -8.62 -11.38 -13.42
N ASN A 178 -9.22 -10.53 -12.57
CA ASN A 178 -10.61 -10.16 -12.74
C ASN A 178 -10.73 -9.49 -14.13
N GLN A 179 -11.27 -10.23 -15.10
CA GLN A 179 -11.66 -9.72 -16.41
C GLN A 179 -12.99 -8.96 -16.36
N ASP A 180 -13.22 -8.18 -15.30
CA ASP A 180 -14.12 -7.04 -15.40
C ASP A 180 -13.25 -5.83 -15.70
N GLN A 181 -13.51 -5.18 -16.84
CA GLN A 181 -12.91 -3.93 -17.23
C GLN A 181 -13.18 -2.83 -16.18
N GLN A 182 -12.40 -2.79 -15.10
CA GLN A 182 -12.10 -1.52 -14.46
C GLN A 182 -10.88 -0.96 -15.17
N LYS A 183 -11.18 -0.10 -16.15
CA LYS A 183 -10.26 0.86 -16.77
C LYS A 183 -9.18 1.24 -15.74
N PRO A 184 -7.89 1.31 -16.14
CA PRO A 184 -6.84 1.75 -15.23
C PRO A 184 -7.33 3.05 -14.60
N VAL A 185 -7.18 3.18 -13.27
CA VAL A 185 -7.59 4.34 -12.48
C VAL A 185 -6.82 5.58 -12.96
N LYS A 186 -7.21 6.08 -14.13
CA LYS A 186 -6.83 7.35 -14.76
C LYS A 186 -7.73 8.48 -14.27
N PHE A 187 -8.80 8.15 -13.56
CA PHE A 187 -9.73 9.08 -12.92
C PHE A 187 -9.39 9.35 -11.45
N GLN A 188 -8.12 9.67 -11.13
CA GLN A 188 -7.86 10.32 -9.83
C GLN A 188 -6.55 11.12 -9.73
N TYR A 189 -6.02 11.62 -10.85
CA TYR A 189 -5.03 12.70 -10.79
C TYR A 189 -5.64 14.05 -11.12
N GLN A 190 -6.66 14.10 -12.00
CA GLN A 190 -7.29 15.36 -12.38
C GLN A 190 -7.96 16.06 -11.19
N ALA A 191 -8.78 15.35 -10.40
CA ALA A 191 -9.38 15.93 -9.18
C ALA A 191 -8.34 16.35 -8.13
N LEU A 192 -7.17 15.69 -8.12
CA LEU A 192 -6.04 16.04 -7.25
C LEU A 192 -5.40 17.35 -7.74
N PHE A 193 -5.12 17.47 -9.03
CA PHE A 193 -4.57 18.67 -9.67
C PHE A 193 -5.55 19.85 -9.58
N ASP A 194 -6.84 19.63 -9.85
CA ASP A 194 -7.90 20.65 -9.75
C ASP A 194 -8.07 21.15 -8.30
N PHE A 195 -7.84 20.28 -7.31
CA PHE A 195 -7.83 20.67 -5.90
C PHE A 195 -6.56 21.45 -5.53
N TYR A 196 -5.39 21.02 -6.01
CA TYR A 196 -4.13 21.71 -5.76
C TYR A 196 -4.05 23.09 -6.41
N ASP A 197 -4.64 23.27 -7.60
CA ASP A 197 -4.77 24.58 -8.26
C ASP A 197 -5.66 25.56 -7.47
N GLN A 198 -6.55 25.05 -6.61
CA GLN A 198 -7.40 25.89 -5.76
C GLN A 198 -6.71 26.36 -4.48
N ILE A 199 -5.59 25.75 -4.07
CA ILE A 199 -4.93 26.07 -2.79
C ILE A 199 -4.30 27.47 -2.80
N PRO A 200 -3.55 27.90 -3.84
CA PRO A 200 -3.06 29.28 -3.93
C PRO A 200 -4.20 30.31 -3.87
N LYS A 201 -5.33 30.00 -4.52
CA LYS A 201 -6.55 30.83 -4.44
C LYS A 201 -7.13 30.86 -3.02
N LYS A 202 -7.24 29.72 -2.34
CA LYS A 202 -7.75 29.66 -0.95
C LYS A 202 -6.84 30.37 0.05
N ILE A 203 -5.51 30.31 -0.15
CA ILE A 203 -4.52 31.04 0.66
C ILE A 203 -4.61 32.55 0.36
N HIS A 204 -4.70 32.93 -0.90
CA HIS A 204 -4.91 34.34 -1.31
C HIS A 204 -6.22 34.90 -0.74
N ASP A 205 -7.33 34.18 -0.85
CA ASP A 205 -8.64 34.58 -0.32
C ASP A 205 -8.64 34.68 1.21
N PHE A 206 -7.86 33.82 1.89
CA PHE A 206 -7.62 33.92 3.32
C PHE A 206 -6.85 35.21 3.67
N ASN A 207 -5.75 35.50 2.96
CA ASN A 207 -4.96 36.72 3.17
C ASN A 207 -5.77 37.98 2.87
N MET A 208 -6.60 37.98 1.82
CA MET A 208 -7.49 39.10 1.49
C MET A 208 -8.55 39.33 2.58
N LYS A 209 -9.14 38.28 3.14
CA LYS A 209 -10.09 38.40 4.27
C LYS A 209 -9.43 38.95 5.53
N MET A 210 -8.18 38.57 5.81
CA MET A 210 -7.43 39.07 6.95
C MET A 210 -7.07 40.56 6.85
N ASN A 211 -6.96 41.09 5.62
CA ASN A 211 -6.58 42.48 5.36
C ASN A 211 -7.80 43.45 5.33
N ILE A 212 -9.01 42.93 5.09
CA ILE A 212 -10.25 43.73 5.12
C ILE A 212 -10.69 44.06 6.56
N ASP A 213 -10.33 43.22 7.54
CA ASP A 213 -10.71 43.40 8.94
C ASP A 213 -9.72 44.28 9.75
N SER A 214 -8.74 44.92 9.08
CA SER A 214 -7.72 45.79 9.71
C SER A 214 -7.92 47.29 9.43
N ASN A 215 -9.10 47.72 8.96
CA ASN A 215 -9.46 49.12 8.73
C ASN A 215 -10.75 49.51 9.45
#